data_AF-A0A6L8FZQ9-F1
#
_entry.id   AF-A0A6L8FZQ9-F1
#
_cell.length_a   1.000
_cell.length_b   1.000
_cell.length_c   1.000
_cell.angle_alpha   90.00
_cell.angle_beta   90.00
_cell.angle_gamma   90.00
#
_symmetry.space_group_name_H-M   'P 1'
#
loop_
_entity.id
_entity.type
_entity.pdbx_description
1 polymer ?
#
loop_
_entity_poly.entity_id
_entity_poly.type
_entity_poly.pdbx_seq_one_letter_code
_entity_poly.pdbx_strand_id
1 'polypeptide(L)' 'MGTLKGLISCCQELEPDYHVWIVQPGLSKAMIEPKQLDLLAATEVFLSETYGIPLRVIASEN' A
#
# COMPACT_ATOMS: atom_id res chain seq x y z
N MET A 1 -0.56 39.92 2.71
CA MET A 1 -0.08 39.38 1.42
C MET A 1 0.86 38.16 1.58
N GLY A 2 0.71 37.32 2.63
CA GLY A 2 1.68 36.24 2.92
C GLY A 2 1.16 34.80 2.85
N THR A 3 -0.15 34.57 2.90
CA THR A 3 -0.72 33.25 3.19
C THR A 3 -0.65 32.28 2.00
N LEU A 4 -0.90 32.76 0.78
CA LEU A 4 -0.92 31.90 -0.42
C LEU A 4 0.49 31.44 -0.85
N LYS A 5 1.49 32.32 -0.73
CA LYS A 5 2.89 31.97 -1.03
C LYS A 5 3.43 30.93 -0.04
N GLY A 6 3.08 31.05 1.24
CA GLY A 6 3.46 30.05 2.26
C GLY A 6 2.85 28.67 1.97
N LEU A 7 1.56 28.63 1.62
CA LEU A 7 0.88 27.38 1.25
C LEU A 7 1.51 26.72 0.01
N ILE A 8 1.79 27.49 -1.04
CA ILE A 8 2.44 26.97 -2.26
C ILE A 8 3.83 26.41 -1.94
N SER A 9 4.59 27.10 -1.09
CA SER A 9 5.91 26.63 -0.65
C SER A 9 5.82 25.30 0.10
N CYS A 10 4.88 25.17 1.06
CA CYS A 10 4.67 23.91 1.77
C CYS A 10 4.24 22.78 0.83
N CYS A 11 3.41 23.07 -0.16
CA CYS A 11 2.97 22.06 -1.14
C CYS A 11 4.12 21.49 -1.98
N GLN A 12 5.23 22.22 -2.14
CA GLN A 12 6.41 21.74 -2.87
C GLN A 12 7.28 20.78 -2.04
N GLU A 13 7.08 20.73 -0.72
CA GLU A 13 7.80 19.87 0.21
C GLU A 13 6.98 18.63 0.62
N LEU A 14 5.74 18.51 0.14
CA LEU A 14 4.92 17.34 0.43
C LEU A 14 5.44 16.14 -0.35
N GLU A 15 5.92 15.14 0.38
CA GLU A 15 6.19 13.83 -0.19
C GLU A 15 4.87 13.05 -0.34
N PRO A 16 4.62 12.44 -1.51
CA PRO A 16 3.43 11.63 -1.71
C PRO A 16 3.47 10.36 -0.85
N ASP A 17 2.43 10.17 -0.05
CA ASP A 17 2.20 8.94 0.72
C ASP A 17 1.45 7.91 -0.16
N TYR A 18 2.04 6.73 -0.33
CA TYR A 18 1.50 5.67 -1.18
C TYR A 18 1.07 4.47 -0.35
N HIS A 19 -0.09 3.91 -0.69
CA HIS A 19 -0.62 2.68 -0.08
C HIS A 19 -1.05 1.72 -1.20
N VAL A 20 -0.61 0.47 -1.14
CA VAL A 20 -0.98 -0.55 -2.14
C VAL A 20 -2.04 -1.48 -1.56
N TRP A 21 -3.12 -1.65 -2.30
CA TRP A 21 -4.22 -2.53 -1.95
C TRP A 21 -4.47 -3.53 -3.08
N ILE A 22 -4.39 -4.82 -2.76
CA ILE A 22 -4.79 -5.90 -3.68
C ILE A 22 -6.18 -6.36 -3.25
N VAL A 23 -7.16 -6.23 -4.13
CA VAL A 23 -8.54 -6.65 -3.86
C VAL A 23 -8.84 -7.92 -4.66
N GLN A 24 -9.10 -9.03 -3.96
CA GLN A 24 -9.38 -10.35 -4.53
C GLN A 24 -10.76 -10.83 -4.06
N PRO A 25 -11.85 -10.33 -4.66
CA PRO A 25 -13.20 -10.65 -4.21
C PRO A 25 -13.61 -12.10 -4.51
N GLY A 26 -12.98 -12.74 -5.50
CA GLY A 26 -13.23 -14.14 -5.86
C GLY A 26 -12.38 -15.16 -5.12
N LEU A 27 -11.43 -14.71 -4.29
CA LEU A 27 -10.57 -15.58 -3.51
C LEU A 27 -11.03 -15.56 -2.05
N SER A 28 -11.47 -16.72 -1.59
CA SER A 28 -11.65 -16.98 -0.16
C SER A 28 -10.30 -17.06 0.53
N LYS A 29 -10.17 -16.44 1.71
CA LYS A 29 -9.01 -16.64 2.60
C LYS A 29 -8.79 -18.11 2.94
N ALA A 30 -9.87 -18.90 3.03
CA ALA A 30 -9.79 -20.33 3.31
C ALA A 30 -9.23 -21.15 2.12
N MET A 31 -9.29 -20.60 0.90
CA MET A 31 -8.76 -21.24 -0.31
C MET A 31 -7.37 -20.75 -0.70
N ILE A 32 -6.73 -19.90 0.12
CA ILE A 32 -5.40 -19.40 -0.18
C ILE A 32 -4.38 -20.52 -0.04
N GLU A 33 -3.58 -20.71 -1.09
CA GLU A 33 -2.46 -21.65 -1.06
C GLU A 33 -1.25 -21.01 -0.34
N PRO A 34 -0.45 -21.79 0.41
CA PRO A 34 0.74 -21.27 1.10
C PRO A 34 1.71 -20.51 0.18
N LYS A 35 1.88 -20.98 -1.07
CA LYS A 35 2.73 -20.32 -2.06
C LYS A 35 2.26 -18.90 -2.41
N GLN A 36 0.95 -18.64 -2.37
CA GLN A 36 0.41 -17.31 -2.59
C GLN A 36 0.71 -16.40 -1.40
N LEU A 37 0.66 -16.92 -0.16
CA LEU A 37 1.07 -16.18 1.03
C LEU A 37 2.56 -15.85 1.00
N ASP A 38 3.42 -16.79 0.62
CA ASP A 38 4.87 -16.56 0.51
C ASP A 38 5.18 -15.44 -0.48
N LEU A 39 4.50 -15.44 -1.64
CA LEU A 39 4.63 -14.39 -2.64
C LEU A 39 4.17 -13.03 -2.10
N LEU A 40 3.02 -12.97 -1.44
CA LEU A 40 2.47 -11.74 -0.87
C LEU A 40 3.38 -11.20 0.25
N ALA A 41 3.90 -12.07 1.12
CA ALA A 41 4.82 -11.69 2.18
C ALA A 41 6.15 -11.14 1.61
N ALA A 42 6.74 -11.81 0.62
CA ALA A 42 7.93 -11.30 -0.04
C ALA A 42 7.70 -9.93 -0.71
N THR A 43 6.50 -9.73 -1.28
CA THR A 43 6.11 -8.46 -1.90
C THR A 43 5.91 -7.35 -0.86
N GLU A 44 5.28 -7.66 0.28
CA GLU A 44 5.12 -6.73 1.40
C GLU A 44 6.48 -6.27 1.94
N VAL A 45 7.41 -7.22 2.17
CA VAL A 45 8.77 -6.91 2.62
C VAL A 45 9.48 -6.00 1.62
N PHE A 46 9.42 -6.33 0.34
CA PHE A 46 10.06 -5.50 -0.70
C PHE A 46 9.50 -4.07 -0.73
N LEU A 47 8.17 -3.91 -0.71
CA LEU A 47 7.52 -2.59 -0.75
C LEU A 47 7.81 -1.77 0.52
N SER A 48 7.80 -2.42 1.68
CA SER A 48 8.09 -1.78 2.96
C SER A 48 9.55 -1.36 3.05
N GLU A 49 10.50 -2.27 2.78
CA GLU A 49 11.92 -1.99 2.96
C GLU A 49 12.50 -1.07 1.89
N THR A 50 12.03 -1.19 0.64
CA THR A 50 12.59 -0.44 -0.48
C THR A 50 11.93 0.93 -0.64
N TYR A 51 10.64 1.02 -0.37
CA TYR A 51 9.83 2.21 -0.67
C TYR A 51 9.07 2.78 0.54
N GLY A 52 9.07 2.10 1.69
CA GLY A 52 8.25 2.52 2.83
C GLY A 52 6.74 2.38 2.58
N ILE A 53 6.34 1.60 1.57
CA ILE A 53 4.96 1.51 1.11
C ILE A 53 4.27 0.30 1.76
N PRO A 54 3.17 0.49 2.51
CA PRO A 54 2.39 -0.62 3.05
C PRO A 54 1.62 -1.36 1.94
N LEU A 55 1.61 -2.70 2.04
CA LEU A 55 0.78 -3.58 1.23
C LEU A 55 -0.36 -4.15 2.07
N ARG A 56 -1.60 -4.07 1.56
CA ARG A 56 -2.75 -4.76 2.15
C ARG A 56 -3.51 -5.57 1.12
N VAL A 57 -4.02 -6.72 1.55
CA VAL A 57 -4.84 -7.61 0.72
C VAL A 57 -6.24 -7.70 1.32
N ILE A 58 -7.24 -7.43 0.50
CA ILE A 58 -8.65 -7.62 0.83
C ILE A 58 -9.14 -8.84 0.05
N ALA A 59 -9.56 -9.87 0.78
CA ALA A 59 -10.08 -11.12 0.24
C ALA A 59 -11.37 -11.51 0.96
N SER A 60 -12.17 -12.40 0.36
CA SER A 60 -13.38 -12.94 1.01
C SER A 60 -13.03 -13.72 2.27
N GLU A 61 -13.78 -13.56 3.36
CA GLU A 61 -13.63 -14.41 4.56
C GLU A 61 -14.13 -15.84 4.34
N ASN A 62 -15.12 -16.00 3.44
CA ASN A 62 -15.77 -17.26 3.09
C ASN A 62 -15.17 -17.86 1.85
#